data_AF-M0J545-F1
#
_entry.id   AF-M0J545-F1
#
_cell.length_a   1.000
_cell.length_b   1.000
_cell.length_c   1.000
_cell.angle_alpha   90.00
_cell.angle_beta   90.00
_cell.angle_gamma   90.00
#
_symmetry.space_group_name_H-M   'P 1'
#
loop_
_entity.id
_entity.type
_entity.pdbx_description
1 polymer ?
#
loop_
_entity_poly.entity_id
_entity_poly.type
_entity_poly.pdbx_seq_one_letter_code
_entity_poly.pdbx_strand_id
1 'polypeptide(L)' 'MQGDESRVDETPLRIELCPETGRIRVHRTTELGTFTRTIDR' A
#
# COMPACT_ATOMS: atom_id res chain seq x y z
N MET A 1 -4.81 -6.24 28.70
CA MET A 1 -3.56 -5.90 28.01
C MET A 1 -3.94 -5.64 26.56
N GLN A 2 -3.99 -4.37 26.18
CA GLN A 2 -4.43 -3.91 24.87
C GLN A 2 -3.24 -4.08 23.93
N GLY A 3 -3.41 -4.89 22.88
CA GLY A 3 -2.34 -5.34 21.99
C GLY A 3 -1.66 -4.16 21.29
N ASP A 4 -0.51 -3.78 21.81
CA ASP A 4 0.41 -2.77 21.29
C ASP A 4 1.63 -3.53 20.73
N GLU A 5 1.46 -4.14 19.54
CA GLU A 5 2.51 -4.94 18.89
C GLU A 5 2.63 -4.71 17.38
N SER A 6 2.25 -3.53 16.89
CA SER A 6 2.57 -3.12 15.52
C SER A 6 3.35 -1.82 15.51
N ARG A 7 4.56 -1.87 16.10
CA ARG A 7 5.65 -0.99 15.68
C ARG A 7 6.50 -1.74 14.65
N VAL A 8 5.84 -2.32 13.66
CA VAL A 8 6.49 -2.66 12.40
C VAL A 8 6.82 -1.31 11.77
N ASP A 9 8.04 -1.12 11.30
CA ASP A 9 8.41 0.03 10.48
C ASP A 9 7.60 -0.06 9.17
N GLU A 10 6.30 0.24 9.24
CA GLU A 10 5.38 0.07 8.13
C GLU A 10 5.65 1.21 7.16
N THR A 11 6.40 0.90 6.11
CA THR A 11 6.58 1.79 4.98
C THR A 11 5.18 2.24 4.50
N PRO A 12 4.93 3.55 4.44
CA PRO A 12 3.59 4.06 4.15
C PRO A 12 3.11 3.56 2.78
N LEU A 13 1.85 3.16 2.71
CA LEU A 13 1.21 2.81 1.45
C LEU A 13 1.11 4.07 0.58
N ARG A 14 1.60 3.97 -0.67
CA ARG A 14 1.39 5.01 -1.67
C ARG A 14 0.21 4.64 -2.55
N ILE A 15 -0.78 5.50 -2.62
CA ILE A 15 -2.00 5.30 -3.42
C ILE A 15 -1.94 6.25 -4.62
N GLU A 16 -2.14 5.72 -5.81
CA GLU A 16 -2.22 6.47 -7.06
C GLU A 16 -3.57 6.20 -7.73
N LEU A 17 -4.28 7.27 -8.06
CA LEU A 17 -5.52 7.19 -8.83
C LEU A 17 -5.17 7.26 -10.31
N CYS A 18 -5.59 6.29 -11.09
CA CYS A 18 -5.38 6.27 -12.54
C CYS A 18 -6.64 6.82 -13.24
N PRO A 19 -6.68 8.13 -13.60
CA PRO A 19 -7.90 8.75 -14.15
C PRO A 19 -8.32 8.14 -15.50
N GLU A 20 -7.37 7.66 -16.29
CA GLU A 20 -7.61 7.06 -17.60
C GLU A 20 -8.40 5.74 -17.54
N THR A 21 -8.25 5.00 -16.43
CA THR A 21 -8.87 3.68 -16.26
C THR A 21 -9.88 3.64 -15.12
N GLY A 22 -9.95 4.69 -14.29
CA GLY A 22 -10.77 4.73 -13.07
C GLY A 22 -10.30 3.78 -11.97
N ARG A 23 -9.11 3.19 -12.11
CA ARG A 23 -8.54 2.19 -11.18
C ARG A 23 -7.68 2.84 -10.11
N ILE A 24 -7.51 2.12 -9.01
CA ILE A 24 -6.62 2.50 -7.91
C ILE A 24 -5.38 1.62 -7.95
N ARG A 25 -4.20 2.23 -7.96
CA ARG A 25 -2.92 1.55 -7.76
C ARG A 25 -2.46 1.76 -6.33
N VAL A 26 -2.16 0.66 -5.65
CA VAL A 26 -1.60 0.67 -4.30
C VAL A 26 -0.18 0.13 -4.38
N HIS A 27 0.77 0.93 -3.90
CA HIS A 27 2.17 0.59 -3.82
C HIS A 27 2.56 0.37 -2.36
N ARG A 28 3.21 -0.76 -2.10
CA ARG A 28 3.81 -1.09 -0.81
C ARG A 28 5.29 -1.34 -1.03
N THR A 29 6.13 -0.52 -0.41
CA THR A 29 7.57 -0.75 -0.39
C THR A 29 7.91 -1.60 0.83
N THR A 30 8.78 -2.59 0.65
CA THR A 30 9.31 -3.47 1.68
C THR A 30 10.81 -3.65 1.46
N GLU A 31 11.51 -4.32 2.38
CA GLU A 31 12.92 -4.69 2.21
C GLU A 31 13.17 -5.55 0.96
N LEU A 32 12.16 -6.28 0.49
CA LEU A 32 12.22 -7.12 -0.72
C LEU A 32 11.94 -6.36 -2.01
N GLY A 33 11.59 -5.07 -1.93
CA GLY A 33 11.24 -4.23 -3.06
C GLY A 33 9.82 -3.66 -2.99
N THR A 34 9.38 -3.07 -4.10
CA THR A 34 8.07 -2.41 -4.20
C THR A 34 7.07 -3.30 -4.91
N PHE A 35 6.00 -3.65 -4.19
CA PHE A 35 4.87 -4.39 -4.73
C PHE A 35 3.76 -3.43 -5.13
N THR A 36 3.18 -3.64 -6.31
CA THR A 36 2.06 -2.83 -6.80
C THR A 36 0.85 -3.71 -7.04
N ARG A 37 -0.30 -3.31 -6.51
CA ARG A 37 -1.58 -3.96 -6.75
C ARG A 37 -2.56 -2.97 -7.35
N THR A 38 -3.23 -3.36 -8.43
CA THR A 38 -4.31 -2.58 -9.05
C THR A 38 -5.65 -3.10 -8.58
N ILE A 39 -6.55 -2.20 -8.20
CA ILE A 39 -7.90 -2.47 -7.71
C ILE A 39 -8.88 -1.73 -8.64
N ASP A 40 -9.90 -2.45 -9.11
CA ASP A 40 -11.03 -1.83 -9.81
C ASP A 40 -11.97 -1.21 -8.77
N ARG A 41 -12.52 -0.04 -9.08
CA ARG A 41 -13.33 0.72 -8.11
C ARG A 41 -14.63 0.01 -7.75
#